data_AF-A0A229UI54-F1
#
_entry.id   AF-A0A229UI54-F1
#
_cell.length_a   1.000
_cell.length_b   1.000
_cell.length_c   1.000
_cell.angle_alpha   90.00
_cell.angle_beta   90.00
_cell.angle_gamma   90.00
#
_symmetry.space_group_name_H-M   'P 1'
#
loop_
_entity.id
_entity.type
_entity.pdbx_description
1 polymer ?
#
loop_
_entity_poly.entity_id
_entity_poly.type
_entity_poly.pdbx_seq_one_letter_code
_entity_poly.pdbx_strand_id
1 'polypeptide(L)'
;MKIGYRSLYVTAGVFVCLLISFTACLTTAAAAPSSAFYHKFEPPTLPPVITLFGNTPLYPEPDDSAGASATLTPQDVETVEAEQDWYITPQNGDLGKRWIKIKTTWLGEMWIHLDYERIGTLKPADTNIALIWSAALYSEPLKAALTDVVLSPQTVHCNAIFITPGGGSAYRIETSWLGDQWLVSPNYILLDMEILNHEMTLPTETLRMEDWDTVHRIQSPSEAHFIPPQTVFALEKTVNGEYHVRTEDGNTFWINPAYAQPVGAQEIDETIALSKNTLVHLVPTASHPIFGALTAQKVKAFQQWDAPDGTRWYRIHSWNGDLWILPDH
;
A
#
# COMPACT_ATOMS: atom_id res chain seq x y z
N MET A 1 -34.42 0.00 49.46
CA MET A 1 -35.89 0.10 49.41
C MET A 1 -36.27 1.57 49.49
N LYS A 2 -36.95 2.07 48.43
CA LYS A 2 -37.88 3.21 48.37
C LYS A 2 -37.46 4.62 48.89
N ILE A 3 -37.58 5.58 47.94
CA ILE A 3 -38.31 6.87 48.02
C ILE A 3 -37.66 7.92 48.96
N GLY A 4 -37.17 9.10 48.55
CA GLY A 4 -37.68 10.06 47.58
C GLY A 4 -38.49 11.15 48.33
N TYR A 5 -38.13 12.43 48.24
CA TYR A 5 -39.10 13.55 48.32
C TYR A 5 -38.51 14.88 47.79
N ARG A 6 -39.39 15.59 47.09
CA ARG A 6 -39.25 16.86 46.34
C ARG A 6 -39.40 18.10 47.23
N SER A 7 -38.92 19.26 46.76
CA SER A 7 -39.68 20.54 46.56
C SER A 7 -38.71 21.62 46.06
N LEU A 8 -38.79 22.19 44.84
CA LEU A 8 -39.69 23.19 44.24
C LEU A 8 -39.70 24.63 44.86
N TYR A 9 -39.15 25.60 44.09
CA TYR A 9 -39.61 27.00 43.76
C TYR A 9 -39.86 28.02 44.91
N VAL A 10 -39.68 29.35 44.84
CA VAL A 10 -39.14 30.35 43.88
C VAL A 10 -39.13 31.75 44.56
N THR A 11 -38.17 32.64 44.22
CA THR A 11 -38.15 34.15 44.29
C THR A 11 -38.33 34.87 45.65
N ALA A 12 -37.88 36.10 45.94
CA ALA A 12 -37.66 37.30 45.12
C ALA A 12 -36.80 38.38 45.86
N GLY A 13 -36.14 39.27 45.08
CA GLY A 13 -35.85 40.70 45.34
C GLY A 13 -34.89 41.08 46.48
N VAL A 14 -33.97 42.03 46.36
CA VAL A 14 -34.21 43.48 46.19
C VAL A 14 -32.85 44.24 46.18
N PHE A 15 -32.74 45.27 45.32
CA PHE A 15 -31.86 46.48 45.30
C PHE A 15 -30.34 46.32 45.05
N VAL A 16 -29.70 46.91 44.02
CA VAL A 16 -29.64 48.29 43.46
C VAL A 16 -28.45 49.12 44.02
N CYS A 17 -27.58 49.53 43.08
CA CYS A 17 -26.70 50.71 43.00
C CYS A 17 -25.29 50.78 43.64
N LEU A 18 -24.30 50.96 42.74
CA LEU A 18 -23.13 51.90 42.73
C LEU A 18 -22.16 51.86 43.93
N LEU A 19 -20.82 51.91 43.83
CA LEU A 19 -19.92 52.66 42.94
C LEU A 19 -18.44 52.31 43.31
N ILE A 20 -17.51 52.36 42.34
CA ILE A 20 -16.03 52.60 42.47
C ILE A 20 -15.23 51.39 43.04
N SER A 21 -14.26 50.79 42.33
CA SER A 21 -12.98 51.44 41.99
C SER A 21 -12.17 50.64 40.98
N PHE A 22 -11.51 51.38 40.09
CA PHE A 22 -10.50 50.97 39.14
C PHE A 22 -9.27 50.33 39.83
N THR A 23 -8.85 49.15 39.37
CA THR A 23 -7.43 48.80 39.33
C THR A 23 -7.14 47.96 38.09
N ALA A 24 -6.19 48.43 37.30
CA ALA A 24 -5.75 47.86 36.04
C ALA A 24 -5.24 46.41 36.22
N CYS A 25 -5.80 45.50 35.43
CA CYS A 25 -5.12 44.26 35.07
C CYS A 25 -4.94 44.29 33.56
N LEU A 26 -3.69 44.40 33.12
CA LEU A 26 -3.26 44.24 31.75
C LEU A 26 -3.74 42.87 31.26
N THR A 27 -4.85 42.83 30.53
CA THR A 27 -5.17 41.69 29.69
C THR A 27 -4.25 41.75 28.49
N THR A 28 -3.17 40.98 28.54
CA THR A 28 -2.54 40.48 27.34
C THR A 28 -3.65 39.80 26.53
N ALA A 29 -4.11 40.47 25.47
CA ALA A 29 -4.90 39.83 24.44
C ALA A 29 -4.01 38.74 23.84
N ALA A 30 -4.18 37.51 24.33
CA ALA A 30 -3.69 36.35 23.63
C ALA A 30 -4.38 36.37 22.27
N ALA A 31 -3.65 36.81 21.24
CA ALA A 31 -4.04 36.59 19.87
C ALA A 31 -4.37 35.09 19.74
N ALA A 32 -5.62 34.80 19.39
CA ALA A 32 -6.02 33.45 19.04
C ALA A 32 -5.00 32.90 18.04
N PRO A 33 -4.50 31.66 18.22
CA PRO A 33 -3.62 31.07 17.22
C PRO A 33 -4.39 31.06 15.91
N SER A 34 -3.91 31.88 14.96
CA SER A 34 -4.29 31.84 13.56
C SER A 34 -4.23 30.37 13.14
N SER A 35 -5.39 29.77 12.90
CA SER A 35 -5.56 28.39 12.45
C SER A 35 -5.05 28.28 11.01
N ALA A 36 -3.74 28.30 10.87
CA ALA A 36 -3.03 28.36 9.61
C ALA A 36 -2.82 26.96 9.03
N PHE A 37 -3.87 26.15 8.86
CA PHE A 37 -3.86 24.91 8.05
C PHE A 37 -5.27 24.52 7.56
N TYR A 38 -6.14 25.48 7.23
CA TYR A 38 -7.28 25.15 6.37
C TYR A 38 -6.76 25.06 4.93
N HIS A 39 -6.28 23.88 4.54
CA HIS A 39 -6.20 23.54 3.13
C HIS A 39 -7.62 23.65 2.58
N LYS A 40 -7.84 24.62 1.68
CA LYS A 40 -9.08 24.75 0.94
C LYS A 40 -9.29 23.42 0.21
N PHE A 41 -10.33 22.69 0.60
CA PHE A 41 -10.70 21.45 -0.06
C PHE A 41 -11.13 21.78 -1.49
N GLU A 42 -10.45 21.19 -2.46
CA GLU A 42 -10.84 21.23 -3.86
C GLU A 42 -11.50 19.89 -4.19
N PRO A 43 -12.79 19.88 -4.57
CA PRO A 43 -13.47 18.66 -4.99
C PRO A 43 -12.71 17.95 -6.11
N PRO A 44 -12.71 16.60 -6.15
CA PRO A 44 -12.14 15.87 -7.26
C PRO A 44 -12.89 16.21 -8.55
N THR A 45 -12.16 16.25 -9.66
CA THR A 45 -12.74 16.46 -10.99
C THR A 45 -13.49 15.22 -11.44
N LEU A 46 -14.67 15.41 -12.03
CA LEU A 46 -15.44 14.33 -12.65
C LEU A 46 -14.60 13.68 -13.77
N PRO A 47 -14.44 12.34 -13.80
CA PRO A 47 -13.70 11.69 -14.86
C PRO A 47 -14.37 11.95 -16.21
N PRO A 48 -13.65 12.42 -17.24
CA PRO A 48 -14.26 12.80 -18.53
C PRO A 48 -14.94 11.64 -19.25
N VAL A 49 -14.52 10.41 -18.95
CA VAL A 49 -15.11 9.16 -19.44
C VAL A 49 -15.29 8.21 -18.26
N ILE A 50 -16.46 7.59 -18.19
CA ILE A 50 -16.76 6.52 -17.25
C ILE A 50 -17.19 5.25 -17.98
N THR A 51 -16.94 4.09 -17.37
CA THR A 51 -17.27 2.79 -17.94
C THR A 51 -18.54 2.23 -17.28
N LEU A 52 -19.54 1.89 -18.09
CA LEU A 52 -20.77 1.24 -17.65
C LEU A 52 -20.62 -0.27 -17.77
N PHE A 53 -20.77 -1.00 -16.67
CA PHE A 53 -20.63 -2.47 -16.64
C PHE A 53 -21.95 -3.22 -16.86
N GLY A 54 -23.09 -2.53 -16.77
CA GLY A 54 -24.43 -3.11 -16.85
C GLY A 54 -25.39 -2.24 -17.65
N ASN A 55 -26.59 -2.77 -17.86
CA ASN A 55 -27.68 -2.02 -18.48
C ASN A 55 -28.03 -0.80 -17.60
N THR A 56 -27.82 0.39 -18.14
CA THR A 56 -27.92 1.66 -17.39
C THR A 56 -29.09 2.49 -17.93
N PRO A 57 -30.16 2.72 -17.14
CA PRO A 57 -31.29 3.54 -17.57
C PRO A 57 -30.90 5.01 -17.78
N LEU A 58 -31.51 5.65 -18.79
CA LEU A 58 -31.31 7.04 -19.16
C LEU A 58 -32.52 7.89 -18.80
N TYR A 59 -32.28 9.05 -18.18
CA TYR A 59 -33.32 9.96 -17.71
C TYR A 59 -33.14 11.36 -18.31
N PRO A 60 -34.22 12.06 -18.68
CA PRO A 60 -34.13 13.45 -19.14
C PRO A 60 -33.71 14.42 -18.02
N GLU A 61 -34.08 14.11 -16.78
CA GLU A 61 -33.82 14.88 -15.56
C GLU A 61 -33.29 13.93 -14.46
N PRO A 62 -32.58 14.43 -13.44
CA PRO A 62 -32.08 13.61 -12.33
C PRO A 62 -33.20 13.22 -11.35
N ASP A 63 -34.21 12.51 -11.85
CA ASP A 63 -35.38 12.04 -11.11
C ASP A 63 -35.79 10.64 -11.58
N ASP A 64 -35.69 9.65 -10.67
CA ASP A 64 -36.10 8.28 -10.93
C ASP A 64 -37.63 8.15 -11.15
N SER A 65 -38.43 9.12 -10.69
CA SER A 65 -39.89 9.08 -10.80
C SER A 65 -40.41 9.32 -12.21
N ALA A 66 -39.62 10.01 -13.05
CA ALA A 66 -39.98 10.35 -14.42
C ALA A 66 -39.99 9.14 -15.37
N GLY A 67 -39.44 8.00 -14.95
CA GLY A 67 -39.25 6.82 -15.77
C GLY A 67 -38.13 6.96 -16.78
N ALA A 68 -37.41 5.86 -17.04
CA ALA A 68 -36.31 5.87 -17.99
C ALA A 68 -36.81 6.02 -19.43
N SER A 69 -36.18 6.92 -20.19
CA SER A 69 -36.48 7.15 -21.61
C SER A 69 -35.86 6.09 -22.53
N ALA A 70 -34.74 5.51 -22.09
CA ALA A 70 -34.01 4.45 -22.80
C ALA A 70 -33.06 3.74 -21.82
N THR A 71 -32.34 2.74 -22.31
CA THR A 71 -31.31 2.02 -21.55
C THR A 71 -30.06 1.87 -22.40
N LEU A 72 -28.89 2.16 -21.83
CA LEU A 72 -27.60 1.85 -22.43
C LEU A 72 -27.14 0.47 -22.01
N THR A 73 -26.64 -0.32 -22.97
CA THR A 73 -25.84 -1.52 -22.67
C THR A 73 -24.45 -1.14 -22.17
N PRO A 74 -23.67 -2.07 -21.57
CA PRO A 74 -22.31 -1.81 -21.10
C PRO A 74 -21.44 -1.16 -22.20
N GLN A 75 -20.84 0.00 -21.88
CA GLN A 75 -19.99 0.78 -22.78
C GLN A 75 -19.31 1.93 -22.02
N ASP A 76 -18.31 2.56 -22.65
CA ASP A 76 -17.76 3.83 -22.17
C ASP A 76 -18.64 5.01 -22.60
N VAL A 77 -18.79 6.00 -21.72
CA VAL A 77 -19.61 7.20 -21.97
C VAL A 77 -18.87 8.47 -21.55
N GLU A 78 -19.02 9.54 -22.33
CA GLU A 78 -18.50 10.86 -21.99
C GLU A 78 -19.37 11.53 -20.92
N THR A 79 -18.75 12.02 -19.85
CA THR A 79 -19.44 12.79 -18.81
C THR A 79 -19.52 14.27 -19.17
N VAL A 80 -20.60 14.93 -18.76
CA VAL A 80 -20.83 16.37 -18.93
C VAL A 80 -20.75 17.09 -17.59
N GLU A 81 -21.58 16.68 -16.65
CA GLU A 81 -21.68 17.25 -15.31
C GLU A 81 -22.20 16.17 -14.35
N ALA A 82 -22.21 16.49 -13.06
CA ALA A 82 -22.74 15.63 -12.02
C ALA A 82 -23.52 16.48 -11.02
N GLU A 83 -24.37 15.84 -10.24
CA GLU A 83 -25.03 16.51 -9.13
C GLU A 83 -24.03 17.13 -8.14
N GLN A 84 -24.53 18.06 -7.32
CA GLN A 84 -23.72 18.64 -6.27
C GLN A 84 -23.24 17.55 -5.31
N ASP A 85 -21.98 17.64 -4.89
CA ASP A 85 -21.39 16.73 -3.90
C ASP A 85 -21.37 15.24 -4.33
N TRP A 86 -21.41 14.98 -5.64
CA TRP A 86 -21.38 13.63 -6.21
C TRP A 86 -20.19 12.78 -5.72
N TYR A 87 -19.08 13.45 -5.39
CA TYR A 87 -17.83 12.85 -4.95
C TYR A 87 -17.82 12.48 -3.46
N ILE A 88 -18.82 12.89 -2.68
CA ILE A 88 -18.87 12.55 -1.26
C ILE A 88 -19.20 11.07 -1.13
N THR A 89 -18.31 10.30 -0.50
CA THR A 89 -18.56 8.89 -0.19
C THR A 89 -19.86 8.75 0.61
N PRO A 90 -20.77 7.86 0.20
CA PRO A 90 -22.03 7.62 0.92
C PRO A 90 -21.78 7.31 2.40
N GLN A 91 -22.54 7.96 3.30
CA GLN A 91 -22.56 7.63 4.72
C GLN A 91 -23.79 6.79 5.08
N ASN A 92 -23.78 6.15 6.26
CA ASN A 92 -24.85 5.26 6.72
C ASN A 92 -26.26 5.86 6.50
N GLY A 93 -27.04 5.25 5.60
CA GLY A 93 -28.40 5.66 5.25
C GLY A 93 -28.57 6.26 3.84
N ASP A 94 -27.48 6.62 3.16
CA ASP A 94 -27.46 6.99 1.74
C ASP A 94 -27.47 5.71 0.88
N LEU A 95 -28.37 5.63 -0.12
CA LEU A 95 -28.34 4.54 -1.12
C LEU A 95 -27.04 4.53 -1.90
N GLY A 96 -26.30 5.63 -1.84
CA GLY A 96 -24.96 5.78 -2.34
C GLY A 96 -24.90 5.95 -3.85
N LYS A 97 -26.04 6.30 -4.46
CA LYS A 97 -26.11 6.58 -5.88
C LYS A 97 -25.91 8.06 -6.16
N ARG A 98 -25.39 8.37 -7.35
CA ARG A 98 -25.16 9.73 -7.83
C ARG A 98 -25.70 9.93 -9.22
N TRP A 99 -26.25 11.11 -9.44
CA TRP A 99 -26.68 11.56 -10.75
C TRP A 99 -25.50 12.11 -11.54
N ILE A 100 -25.22 11.47 -12.67
CA ILE A 100 -24.19 11.89 -13.62
C ILE A 100 -24.87 12.17 -14.95
N LYS A 101 -24.57 13.32 -15.54
CA LYS A 101 -25.03 13.63 -16.89
C LYS A 101 -23.97 13.19 -17.89
N ILE A 102 -24.40 12.49 -18.92
CA ILE A 102 -23.55 11.93 -19.96
C ILE A 102 -24.01 12.37 -21.35
N LYS A 103 -23.12 12.31 -22.32
CA LYS A 103 -23.49 12.45 -23.74
C LYS A 103 -23.88 11.10 -24.31
N THR A 104 -25.05 11.05 -24.93
CA THR A 104 -25.47 9.90 -25.75
C THR A 104 -25.35 10.27 -27.21
N THR A 105 -25.14 9.29 -28.09
CA THR A 105 -24.98 9.56 -29.53
C THR A 105 -26.29 9.80 -30.27
N TRP A 106 -27.46 9.53 -29.65
CA TRP A 106 -28.78 9.64 -30.30
C TRP A 106 -29.86 10.43 -29.52
N LEU A 107 -29.75 10.59 -28.19
CA LEU A 107 -30.71 11.35 -27.37
C LEU A 107 -30.15 12.69 -26.86
N GLY A 108 -28.91 13.04 -27.22
CA GLY A 108 -28.23 14.20 -26.65
C GLY A 108 -27.73 13.91 -25.23
N GLU A 109 -27.73 14.92 -24.38
CA GLU A 109 -27.29 14.79 -22.99
C GLU A 109 -28.40 14.21 -22.13
N MET A 110 -28.08 13.16 -21.36
CA MET A 110 -29.02 12.43 -20.52
C MET A 110 -28.40 12.16 -19.15
N TRP A 111 -29.23 12.01 -18.13
CA TRP A 111 -28.83 11.65 -16.78
C TRP A 111 -28.82 10.14 -16.58
N ILE A 112 -27.85 9.66 -15.81
CA ILE A 112 -27.77 8.28 -15.31
C ILE A 112 -27.62 8.31 -13.79
N HIS A 113 -28.14 7.28 -13.13
CA HIS A 113 -28.13 7.15 -11.68
C HIS A 113 -27.31 5.92 -11.28
N LEU A 114 -26.05 6.14 -10.89
CA LEU A 114 -25.08 5.08 -10.64
C LEU A 114 -24.70 4.98 -9.17
N ASP A 115 -24.47 3.77 -8.67
CA ASP A 115 -23.80 3.59 -7.38
C ASP A 115 -22.44 4.28 -7.40
N TYR A 116 -22.04 4.94 -6.31
CA TYR A 116 -20.79 5.69 -6.20
C TYR A 116 -19.58 4.83 -6.57
N GLU A 117 -19.57 3.56 -6.16
CA GLU A 117 -18.50 2.60 -6.49
C GLU A 117 -18.43 2.25 -7.99
N ARG A 118 -19.49 2.49 -8.76
CA ARG A 118 -19.54 2.27 -10.23
C ARG A 118 -19.08 3.48 -11.03
N ILE A 119 -18.88 4.62 -10.39
CA ILE A 119 -18.35 5.81 -11.05
C ILE A 119 -16.84 5.64 -11.11
N GLY A 120 -16.28 5.60 -12.31
CA GLY A 120 -14.85 5.44 -12.49
C GLY A 120 -14.48 5.16 -13.93
N THR A 121 -13.18 5.12 -14.17
CA THR A 121 -12.61 4.90 -15.51
C THR A 121 -11.92 3.55 -15.55
N LEU A 122 -12.24 2.77 -16.58
CA LEU A 122 -11.48 1.57 -16.93
C LEU A 122 -10.23 1.97 -17.72
N LYS A 123 -9.06 1.58 -17.24
CA LYS A 123 -7.80 1.75 -17.97
C LYS A 123 -7.29 0.38 -18.41
N PRO A 124 -6.87 0.21 -19.67
CA PRO A 124 -6.16 -1.00 -20.07
C PRO A 124 -4.87 -1.12 -19.26
N ALA A 125 -4.51 -2.34 -18.92
CA ALA A 125 -3.25 -2.69 -18.28
C ALA A 125 -2.68 -3.95 -18.94
N ASP A 126 -1.39 -4.16 -18.76
CA ASP A 126 -0.68 -5.36 -19.20
C ASP A 126 0.45 -5.55 -18.19
N THR A 127 0.09 -6.14 -17.05
CA THR A 127 1.00 -6.29 -15.90
C THR A 127 0.69 -7.57 -15.16
N ASN A 128 1.66 -8.10 -14.43
CA ASN A 128 1.45 -9.27 -13.58
C ASN A 128 1.36 -8.84 -12.13
N ILE A 129 0.44 -9.46 -11.40
CA ILE A 129 0.17 -9.18 -9.99
C ILE A 129 0.43 -10.46 -9.19
N ALA A 130 1.32 -10.40 -8.22
CA ALA A 130 1.48 -11.49 -7.25
C ALA A 130 0.47 -11.33 -6.13
N LEU A 131 -0.38 -12.35 -5.96
CA LEU A 131 -1.27 -12.52 -4.82
C LEU A 131 -0.45 -13.16 -3.70
N ILE A 132 -0.09 -12.37 -2.69
CA ILE A 132 0.69 -12.89 -1.56
C ILE A 132 -0.19 -13.78 -0.69
N TRP A 133 -1.47 -13.41 -0.54
CA TRP A 133 -2.47 -14.17 0.21
C TRP A 133 -3.61 -14.64 -0.70
N SER A 134 -4.49 -15.47 -0.14
CA SER A 134 -5.71 -15.85 -0.84
C SER A 134 -6.56 -14.63 -1.17
N ALA A 135 -7.05 -14.54 -2.41
CA ALA A 135 -7.81 -13.39 -2.89
C ALA A 135 -9.20 -13.82 -3.39
N ALA A 136 -10.24 -13.18 -2.88
CA ALA A 136 -11.60 -13.38 -3.36
C ALA A 136 -11.80 -12.70 -4.72
N LEU A 137 -12.58 -13.35 -5.59
CA LEU A 137 -12.89 -12.84 -6.92
C LEU A 137 -14.27 -12.20 -7.00
N TYR A 138 -14.39 -11.22 -7.88
CA TYR A 138 -15.60 -10.45 -8.09
C TYR A 138 -15.97 -10.44 -9.58
N SER A 139 -17.26 -10.47 -9.90
CA SER A 139 -17.73 -10.41 -11.29
C SER A 139 -17.71 -9.00 -11.88
N GLU A 140 -17.69 -7.97 -11.02
CA GLU A 140 -17.62 -6.55 -11.36
C GLU A 140 -16.61 -5.87 -10.41
N PRO A 141 -16.12 -4.65 -10.69
CA PRO A 141 -15.15 -3.95 -9.83
C PRO A 141 -15.78 -3.36 -8.54
N LEU A 142 -16.69 -4.10 -7.90
CA LEU A 142 -17.55 -3.65 -6.81
C LEU A 142 -17.59 -4.69 -5.70
N LYS A 143 -17.67 -4.26 -4.44
CA LYS A 143 -17.69 -5.20 -3.30
C LYS A 143 -18.96 -6.06 -3.28
N ALA A 144 -20.07 -5.52 -3.76
CA ALA A 144 -21.35 -6.24 -3.83
C ALA A 144 -21.35 -7.38 -4.87
N ALA A 145 -20.38 -7.40 -5.79
CA ALA A 145 -20.26 -8.40 -6.85
C ALA A 145 -19.35 -9.58 -6.46
N LEU A 146 -19.23 -9.85 -5.16
CA LEU A 146 -18.41 -10.94 -4.63
C LEU A 146 -18.91 -12.29 -5.16
N THR A 147 -17.97 -13.10 -5.64
CA THR A 147 -18.23 -14.50 -6.02
C THR A 147 -17.82 -15.45 -4.90
N ASP A 148 -18.21 -16.72 -5.01
CA ASP A 148 -17.76 -17.78 -4.09
C ASP A 148 -16.34 -18.30 -4.41
N VAL A 149 -15.64 -17.69 -5.38
CA VAL A 149 -14.33 -18.14 -5.85
C VAL A 149 -13.21 -17.39 -5.13
N VAL A 150 -12.24 -18.15 -4.64
CA VAL A 150 -11.04 -17.65 -3.97
C VAL A 150 -9.81 -18.25 -4.64
N LEU A 151 -8.89 -17.39 -5.08
CA LEU A 151 -7.59 -17.81 -5.56
C LEU A 151 -6.66 -18.02 -4.37
N SER A 152 -5.89 -19.10 -4.38
CA SER A 152 -4.71 -19.25 -3.51
C SER A 152 -3.59 -18.28 -3.97
N PRO A 153 -2.59 -18.00 -3.10
CA PRO A 153 -1.41 -17.23 -3.48
C PRO A 153 -0.81 -17.73 -4.80
N GLN A 154 -0.66 -16.82 -5.75
CA GLN A 154 -0.14 -17.07 -7.10
C GLN A 154 0.02 -15.75 -7.85
N THR A 155 0.68 -15.80 -8.99
CA THR A 155 0.77 -14.64 -9.88
C THR A 155 -0.23 -14.74 -11.01
N VAL A 156 -0.95 -13.64 -11.23
CA VAL A 156 -2.02 -13.52 -12.20
C VAL A 156 -1.73 -12.38 -13.16
N HIS A 157 -2.15 -12.54 -14.41
CA HIS A 157 -2.06 -11.48 -15.41
C HIS A 157 -3.24 -10.52 -15.24
N CYS A 158 -2.95 -9.22 -15.18
CA CYS A 158 -3.92 -8.14 -15.05
C CYS A 158 -4.00 -7.35 -16.37
N ASN A 159 -5.19 -7.34 -16.95
CA ASN A 159 -5.43 -6.74 -18.26
C ASN A 159 -6.19 -5.39 -18.21
N ALA A 160 -6.70 -4.99 -17.03
CA ALA A 160 -7.32 -3.68 -16.83
C ALA A 160 -7.35 -3.26 -15.36
N ILE A 161 -7.42 -1.94 -15.12
CA ILE A 161 -7.57 -1.34 -13.80
C ILE A 161 -8.77 -0.40 -13.83
N PHE A 162 -9.72 -0.58 -12.92
CA PHE A 162 -10.82 0.34 -12.70
C PHE A 162 -10.48 1.27 -11.54
N ILE A 163 -10.55 2.58 -11.78
CA ILE A 163 -10.18 3.62 -10.81
C ILE A 163 -11.41 4.45 -10.47
N THR A 164 -11.78 4.48 -9.19
CA THR A 164 -12.87 5.31 -8.68
C THR A 164 -12.38 6.74 -8.38
N PRO A 165 -13.28 7.74 -8.35
CA PRO A 165 -12.98 9.12 -7.97
C PRO A 165 -12.27 9.27 -6.62
N GLY A 166 -12.58 8.38 -5.66
CA GLY A 166 -11.95 8.35 -4.34
C GLY A 166 -10.54 7.75 -4.32
N GLY A 167 -9.97 7.39 -5.48
CA GLY A 167 -8.67 6.73 -5.60
C GLY A 167 -8.69 5.23 -5.33
N GLY A 168 -9.86 4.64 -5.11
CA GLY A 168 -10.01 3.19 -5.00
C GLY A 168 -9.69 2.52 -6.34
N SER A 169 -9.00 1.39 -6.29
CA SER A 169 -8.65 0.63 -7.50
C SER A 169 -9.15 -0.80 -7.40
N ALA A 170 -9.66 -1.32 -8.52
CA ALA A 170 -9.92 -2.74 -8.71
C ALA A 170 -9.16 -3.22 -9.96
N TYR A 171 -8.65 -4.44 -9.91
CA TYR A 171 -7.80 -5.01 -10.95
C TYR A 171 -8.54 -6.14 -11.65
N ARG A 172 -8.68 -6.06 -12.96
CA ARG A 172 -9.24 -7.15 -13.76
C ARG A 172 -8.12 -8.11 -14.12
N ILE A 173 -8.29 -9.36 -13.73
CA ILE A 173 -7.34 -10.44 -13.94
C ILE A 173 -7.92 -11.48 -14.88
N GLU A 174 -7.05 -12.10 -15.65
CA GLU A 174 -7.42 -13.18 -16.56
C GLU A 174 -7.37 -14.50 -15.81
N THR A 175 -8.49 -15.23 -15.82
CA THR A 175 -8.53 -16.60 -15.32
C THR A 175 -8.86 -17.55 -16.46
N SER A 176 -8.17 -18.69 -16.53
CA SER A 176 -8.34 -19.62 -17.66
C SER A 176 -9.65 -20.42 -17.62
N TRP A 177 -10.37 -20.43 -16.49
CA TRP A 177 -11.60 -21.22 -16.30
C TRP A 177 -12.87 -20.38 -16.06
N LEU A 178 -12.75 -19.16 -15.52
CA LEU A 178 -13.90 -18.29 -15.20
C LEU A 178 -13.95 -17.05 -16.11
N GLY A 179 -12.98 -16.90 -17.00
CA GLY A 179 -12.78 -15.69 -17.78
C GLY A 179 -12.22 -14.55 -16.92
N ASP A 180 -12.45 -13.32 -17.36
CA ASP A 180 -11.97 -12.14 -16.64
C ASP A 180 -12.72 -11.97 -15.31
N GLN A 181 -11.97 -11.75 -14.24
CA GLN A 181 -12.49 -11.54 -12.89
C GLN A 181 -11.85 -10.32 -12.26
N TRP A 182 -12.45 -9.81 -11.19
CA TRP A 182 -11.98 -8.62 -10.52
C TRP A 182 -11.40 -8.93 -9.15
N LEU A 183 -10.29 -8.27 -8.83
CA LEU A 183 -9.76 -8.10 -7.49
C LEU A 183 -10.20 -6.74 -6.99
N VAL A 184 -11.12 -6.70 -6.03
CA VAL A 184 -11.69 -5.45 -5.50
C VAL A 184 -11.05 -5.12 -4.16
N SER A 185 -10.36 -3.98 -4.09
CA SER A 185 -9.60 -3.57 -2.89
C SER A 185 -8.67 -4.68 -2.35
N PRO A 186 -7.83 -5.30 -3.20
CA PRO A 186 -6.99 -6.40 -2.74
C PRO A 186 -5.99 -5.88 -1.71
N ASN A 187 -5.97 -6.53 -0.55
CA ASN A 187 -4.91 -6.33 0.43
C ASN A 187 -3.75 -7.26 0.07
N TYR A 188 -2.50 -6.79 0.25
CA TYR A 188 -1.30 -7.62 0.11
C TYR A 188 -1.09 -8.20 -1.30
N ILE A 189 -1.02 -7.32 -2.30
CA ILE A 189 -0.57 -7.67 -3.66
C ILE A 189 0.75 -6.98 -3.98
N LEU A 190 1.54 -7.58 -4.85
CA LEU A 190 2.67 -6.94 -5.51
C LEU A 190 2.31 -6.68 -6.96
N LEU A 191 2.51 -5.44 -7.39
CA LEU A 191 2.28 -5.00 -8.76
C LEU A 191 3.55 -5.10 -9.58
N ASP A 192 3.38 -5.09 -10.90
CA ASP A 192 4.48 -4.97 -11.87
C ASP A 192 5.51 -6.10 -11.74
N MET A 193 5.00 -7.31 -11.56
CA MET A 193 5.82 -8.51 -11.51
C MET A 193 6.39 -8.83 -12.90
N GLU A 194 7.68 -9.07 -12.96
CA GLU A 194 8.37 -9.57 -14.16
C GLU A 194 8.38 -11.10 -14.11
N ILE A 195 7.80 -11.76 -15.11
CA ILE A 195 7.82 -13.23 -15.22
C ILE A 195 9.13 -13.66 -15.88
N LEU A 196 9.90 -14.50 -15.18
CA LEU A 196 11.27 -14.84 -15.57
C LEU A 196 11.40 -16.24 -16.15
N ASN A 197 10.85 -17.25 -15.47
CA ASN A 197 10.87 -18.67 -15.84
C ASN A 197 12.20 -19.19 -16.41
N HIS A 198 13.31 -18.98 -15.71
CA HIS A 198 14.64 -19.45 -16.13
C HIS A 198 15.52 -19.88 -14.95
N GLU A 199 16.58 -20.62 -15.24
CA GLU A 199 17.59 -21.02 -14.24
C GLU A 199 18.49 -19.86 -13.84
N MET A 200 18.71 -19.69 -12.55
CA MET A 200 19.56 -18.68 -11.94
C MET A 200 20.56 -19.33 -10.99
N THR A 201 21.83 -19.01 -11.16
CA THR A 201 22.91 -19.50 -10.28
C THR A 201 23.13 -18.53 -9.13
N LEU A 202 23.14 -19.06 -7.91
CA LEU A 202 23.52 -18.37 -6.68
C LEU A 202 24.95 -18.82 -6.31
N PRO A 203 25.97 -17.98 -6.53
CA PRO A 203 27.38 -18.40 -6.39
C PRO A 203 27.84 -18.48 -4.93
N THR A 204 27.12 -17.83 -4.02
CA THR A 204 27.43 -17.70 -2.60
C THR A 204 26.18 -17.93 -1.77
N GLU A 205 26.36 -18.04 -0.45
CA GLU A 205 25.24 -18.09 0.48
C GLU A 205 24.33 -16.88 0.28
N THR A 206 23.03 -17.11 0.08
CA THR A 206 22.05 -16.05 -0.18
C THR A 206 20.96 -16.07 0.88
N LEU A 207 20.54 -14.90 1.35
CA LEU A 207 19.44 -14.81 2.32
C LEU A 207 18.15 -15.38 1.72
N ARG A 208 17.62 -16.41 2.37
CA ARG A 208 16.28 -16.96 2.13
C ARG A 208 15.27 -16.10 2.86
N MET A 209 14.23 -15.71 2.13
CA MET A 209 13.16 -14.85 2.59
C MET A 209 11.85 -15.63 2.47
N GLU A 210 11.14 -15.81 3.59
CA GLU A 210 9.84 -16.49 3.58
C GLU A 210 8.79 -15.63 2.86
N ASP A 211 8.87 -14.31 3.08
CA ASP A 211 8.08 -13.28 2.41
C ASP A 211 9.00 -12.29 1.68
N TRP A 212 8.50 -11.62 0.64
CA TRP A 212 9.24 -10.60 -0.10
C TRP A 212 9.79 -9.45 0.78
N ASP A 213 9.19 -9.19 1.95
CA ASP A 213 9.58 -8.11 2.87
C ASP A 213 10.46 -8.56 4.04
N THR A 214 10.85 -9.86 4.08
CA THR A 214 11.52 -10.48 5.24
C THR A 214 12.67 -9.63 5.79
N VAL A 215 13.46 -9.01 4.92
CA VAL A 215 14.62 -8.17 5.31
C VAL A 215 14.25 -7.04 6.27
N HIS A 216 13.07 -6.44 6.12
CA HIS A 216 12.60 -5.36 6.99
C HIS A 216 12.10 -5.86 8.35
N ARG A 217 11.87 -7.17 8.47
CA ARG A 217 11.32 -7.81 9.66
C ARG A 217 12.38 -8.49 10.52
N ILE A 218 13.54 -8.84 9.96
CA ILE A 218 14.66 -9.44 10.70
C ILE A 218 15.13 -8.46 11.79
N GLN A 219 15.02 -8.87 13.05
CA GLN A 219 15.46 -8.09 14.22
C GLN A 219 16.82 -8.53 14.75
N SER A 220 17.23 -9.76 14.44
CA SER A 220 18.51 -10.33 14.86
C SER A 220 19.18 -11.12 13.73
N PRO A 221 20.52 -11.18 13.66
CA PRO A 221 21.22 -11.98 12.65
C PRO A 221 20.91 -13.48 12.78
N SER A 222 20.54 -13.96 13.97
CA SER A 222 20.12 -15.36 14.16
C SER A 222 18.81 -15.72 13.48
N GLU A 223 17.97 -14.74 13.12
CA GLU A 223 16.76 -14.95 12.31
C GLU A 223 17.08 -15.00 10.81
N ALA A 224 18.29 -14.60 10.39
CA ALA A 224 18.69 -14.67 9.01
C ALA A 224 18.97 -16.12 8.61
N HIS A 225 18.18 -16.63 7.68
CA HIS A 225 18.36 -17.97 7.13
C HIS A 225 19.04 -17.86 5.77
N PHE A 226 20.28 -18.34 5.66
CA PHE A 226 20.99 -18.39 4.39
C PHE A 226 20.81 -19.76 3.74
N ILE A 227 20.60 -19.76 2.42
CA ILE A 227 20.70 -20.96 1.60
C ILE A 227 22.10 -21.06 0.99
N PRO A 228 22.65 -22.28 0.84
CA PRO A 228 23.97 -22.47 0.26
C PRO A 228 23.99 -22.12 -1.24
N PRO A 229 25.19 -21.95 -1.83
CA PRO A 229 25.34 -21.81 -3.27
C PRO A 229 24.66 -22.95 -4.02
N GLN A 230 23.83 -22.60 -5.01
CA GLN A 230 23.05 -23.57 -5.78
C GLN A 230 22.48 -22.93 -7.04
N THR A 231 21.92 -23.75 -7.92
CA THR A 231 21.09 -23.26 -9.02
C THR A 231 19.62 -23.38 -8.62
N VAL A 232 18.86 -22.31 -8.82
CA VAL A 232 17.42 -22.24 -8.57
C VAL A 232 16.70 -21.89 -9.86
N PHE A 233 15.40 -22.18 -9.93
CA PHE A 233 14.55 -21.72 -11.02
C PHE A 233 13.86 -20.42 -10.61
N ALA A 234 14.21 -19.30 -11.24
CA ALA A 234 13.56 -18.01 -11.02
C ALA A 234 12.20 -18.01 -11.70
N LEU A 235 11.15 -17.86 -10.91
CA LEU A 235 9.77 -17.82 -11.39
C LEU A 235 9.42 -16.41 -11.86
N GLU A 236 9.64 -15.44 -10.98
CA GLU A 236 9.24 -14.05 -11.15
C GLU A 236 10.07 -13.12 -10.26
N LYS A 237 9.95 -11.81 -10.52
CA LYS A 237 10.73 -10.79 -9.84
C LYS A 237 9.91 -9.51 -9.61
N THR A 238 10.12 -8.88 -8.46
CA THR A 238 9.56 -7.55 -8.14
C THR A 238 10.38 -6.44 -8.80
N VAL A 239 9.79 -5.25 -8.88
CA VAL A 239 10.49 -4.02 -9.30
C VAL A 239 11.71 -3.67 -8.44
N ASN A 240 11.75 -4.12 -7.18
CA ASN A 240 12.82 -3.82 -6.22
C ASN A 240 13.93 -4.88 -6.20
N GLY A 241 13.79 -5.95 -6.99
CA GLY A 241 14.85 -6.94 -7.13
C GLY A 241 14.71 -8.18 -6.25
N GLU A 242 13.55 -8.39 -5.62
CA GLU A 242 13.23 -9.67 -4.98
C GLU A 242 12.79 -10.67 -6.05
N TYR A 243 13.35 -11.88 -5.98
CA TYR A 243 13.06 -13.00 -6.85
C TYR A 243 12.28 -14.05 -6.07
N HIS A 244 11.17 -14.52 -6.63
CA HIS A 244 10.52 -15.74 -6.16
C HIS A 244 11.14 -16.91 -6.94
N VAL A 245 11.69 -17.86 -6.20
CA VAL A 245 12.48 -18.95 -6.77
C VAL A 245 11.96 -20.29 -6.32
N ARG A 246 12.25 -21.32 -7.12
CA ARG A 246 12.01 -22.72 -6.80
C ARG A 246 13.30 -23.52 -6.83
N THR A 247 13.56 -24.30 -5.79
CA THR A 247 14.70 -25.23 -5.71
C THR A 247 14.39 -26.56 -6.40
N GLU A 248 15.41 -27.39 -6.62
CA GLU A 248 15.27 -28.69 -7.29
C GLU A 248 14.31 -29.65 -6.56
N ASP A 249 14.26 -29.56 -5.23
CA ASP A 249 13.34 -30.32 -4.37
C ASP A 249 11.89 -29.80 -4.40
N GLY A 250 11.63 -28.72 -5.14
CA GLY A 250 10.30 -28.13 -5.34
C GLY A 250 9.90 -27.07 -4.31
N ASN A 251 10.73 -26.80 -3.29
CA ASN A 251 10.44 -25.73 -2.34
C ASN A 251 10.50 -24.35 -3.02
N THR A 252 9.64 -23.43 -2.58
CA THR A 252 9.56 -22.07 -3.10
C THR A 252 9.76 -21.05 -2.00
N PHE A 253 10.48 -19.97 -2.29
CA PHE A 253 10.72 -18.87 -1.36
C PHE A 253 11.22 -17.64 -2.11
N TRP A 254 11.29 -16.51 -1.42
CA TRP A 254 11.86 -15.28 -1.95
C TRP A 254 13.36 -15.20 -1.64
N ILE A 255 14.10 -14.53 -2.51
CA ILE A 255 15.48 -14.11 -2.28
C ILE A 255 15.68 -12.73 -2.87
N ASN A 256 16.74 -12.04 -2.48
CA ASN A 256 17.26 -10.92 -3.25
C ASN A 256 18.80 -11.05 -3.29
N PRO A 257 19.42 -11.21 -4.48
CA PRO A 257 20.87 -11.40 -4.62
C PRO A 257 21.72 -10.28 -4.01
N ALA A 258 21.15 -9.09 -3.75
CA ALA A 258 21.84 -8.03 -3.01
C ALA A 258 22.16 -8.44 -1.55
N TYR A 259 21.44 -9.42 -0.99
CA TYR A 259 21.66 -10.01 0.33
C TYR A 259 22.42 -11.34 0.29
N ALA A 260 23.24 -11.56 -0.75
CA ALA A 260 24.18 -12.68 -0.79
C ALA A 260 25.52 -12.32 -0.14
N GLN A 261 26.22 -13.33 0.38
CA GLN A 261 27.63 -13.17 0.78
C GLN A 261 28.47 -12.80 -0.45
N PRO A 262 29.51 -11.97 -0.30
CA PRO A 262 30.28 -11.51 -1.45
C PRO A 262 31.10 -12.63 -2.09
N VAL A 263 31.12 -12.67 -3.42
CA VAL A 263 31.98 -13.58 -4.18
C VAL A 263 33.45 -13.19 -3.98
N GLY A 264 34.30 -14.18 -3.69
CA GLY A 264 35.74 -13.96 -3.54
C GLY A 264 36.18 -13.46 -2.16
N ALA A 265 35.33 -13.55 -1.13
CA ALA A 265 35.76 -13.38 0.25
C ALA A 265 36.90 -14.35 0.59
N GLN A 266 37.91 -13.85 1.31
CA GLN A 266 39.11 -14.60 1.67
C GLN A 266 39.15 -14.82 3.18
N GLU A 267 39.49 -16.04 3.60
CA GLU A 267 39.76 -16.36 5.01
C GLU A 267 41.03 -15.65 5.48
N ILE A 268 40.97 -15.09 6.69
CA ILE A 268 42.08 -14.38 7.34
C ILE A 268 42.10 -14.69 8.84
N ASP A 269 43.20 -14.36 9.51
CA ASP A 269 43.29 -14.34 10.98
C ASP A 269 43.97 -13.03 11.39
N GLU A 270 43.20 -11.96 11.43
CA GLU A 270 43.71 -10.61 11.70
C GLU A 270 42.94 -9.92 12.83
N THR A 271 43.65 -9.09 13.59
CA THR A 271 43.03 -8.22 14.60
C THR A 271 42.90 -6.81 14.03
N ILE A 272 41.67 -6.35 13.88
CA ILE A 272 41.34 -5.03 13.36
C ILE A 272 41.06 -4.08 14.52
N ALA A 273 41.68 -2.90 14.50
CA ALA A 273 41.44 -1.85 15.48
C ALA A 273 40.37 -0.88 14.96
N LEU A 274 39.28 -0.74 15.70
CA LEU A 274 38.21 0.22 15.43
C LEU A 274 38.45 1.47 16.28
N SER A 275 38.51 2.62 15.64
CA SER A 275 38.80 3.91 16.27
C SER A 275 37.55 4.69 16.69
N LYS A 276 36.40 4.37 16.08
CA LYS A 276 35.09 5.00 16.33
C LYS A 276 33.95 3.97 16.23
N ASN A 277 32.72 4.46 16.42
CA ASN A 277 31.53 3.65 16.26
C ASN A 277 31.42 3.14 14.81
N THR A 278 31.39 1.82 14.65
CA THR A 278 31.39 1.12 13.37
C THR A 278 30.12 0.29 13.23
N LEU A 279 29.34 0.48 12.17
CA LEU A 279 28.10 -0.27 11.94
C LEU A 279 28.41 -1.74 11.60
N VAL A 280 27.52 -2.63 12.01
CA VAL A 280 27.60 -4.07 11.70
C VAL A 280 26.49 -4.48 10.75
N HIS A 281 26.87 -5.09 9.63
CA HIS A 281 26.00 -5.41 8.51
C HIS A 281 25.86 -6.92 8.35
N LEU A 282 24.69 -7.39 7.91
CA LEU A 282 24.50 -8.80 7.57
C LEU A 282 25.34 -9.23 6.37
N VAL A 283 25.39 -8.34 5.38
CA VAL A 283 26.15 -8.47 4.13
C VAL A 283 26.78 -7.11 3.79
N PRO A 284 27.92 -7.07 3.11
CA PRO A 284 28.59 -5.81 2.79
C PRO A 284 28.02 -5.15 1.51
N THR A 285 27.21 -5.87 0.73
CA THR A 285 26.63 -5.44 -0.55
C THR A 285 25.29 -4.70 -0.41
N ALA A 286 24.70 -4.68 0.79
CA ALA A 286 23.44 -4.01 1.05
C ALA A 286 23.54 -3.10 2.28
N SER A 287 22.86 -1.95 2.23
CA SER A 287 22.88 -0.98 3.31
C SER A 287 22.04 -1.40 4.53
N HIS A 288 21.16 -2.38 4.37
CA HIS A 288 20.32 -2.97 5.43
C HIS A 288 20.34 -4.49 5.27
N PRO A 289 20.00 -5.29 6.29
CA PRO A 289 19.76 -4.88 7.67
C PRO A 289 21.07 -4.59 8.41
N ILE A 290 21.00 -3.66 9.36
CA ILE A 290 22.11 -3.25 10.24
C ILE A 290 21.74 -3.67 11.67
N PHE A 291 22.67 -4.30 12.38
CA PHE A 291 22.42 -4.86 13.72
C PHE A 291 23.13 -4.11 14.84
N GLY A 292 23.13 -2.78 14.74
CA GLY A 292 23.75 -1.88 15.70
C GLY A 292 25.15 -1.43 15.30
N ALA A 293 25.96 -1.10 16.31
CA ALA A 293 27.30 -0.58 16.13
C ALA A 293 28.28 -1.11 17.18
N LEU A 294 29.51 -1.35 16.76
CA LEU A 294 30.66 -1.58 17.63
C LEU A 294 31.23 -0.24 18.06
N THR A 295 31.50 -0.05 19.35
CA THR A 295 32.35 1.06 19.80
C THR A 295 33.82 0.78 19.48
N ALA A 296 34.68 1.79 19.66
CA ALA A 296 36.12 1.67 19.46
C ALA A 296 36.71 0.52 20.30
N GLN A 297 37.24 -0.50 19.63
CA GLN A 297 37.78 -1.72 20.23
C GLN A 297 38.64 -2.49 19.22
N LYS A 298 39.30 -3.56 19.68
CA LYS A 298 39.96 -4.51 18.77
C LYS A 298 39.05 -5.70 18.55
N VAL A 299 38.85 -6.09 17.30
CA VAL A 299 38.03 -7.25 16.91
C VAL A 299 38.86 -8.22 16.09
N LYS A 300 38.58 -9.52 16.23
CA LYS A 300 39.20 -10.57 15.42
C LYS A 300 38.35 -10.79 14.18
N ALA A 301 38.92 -10.53 13.01
CA ALA A 301 38.32 -10.81 11.72
C ALA A 301 38.75 -12.19 11.23
N PHE A 302 37.81 -12.90 10.62
CA PHE A 302 38.04 -14.23 10.05
C PHE A 302 37.85 -14.26 8.53
N GLN A 303 37.17 -13.26 7.94
CA GLN A 303 37.15 -13.06 6.49
C GLN A 303 37.39 -11.60 6.13
N GLN A 304 37.92 -11.38 4.92
CA GLN A 304 37.97 -10.08 4.27
C GLN A 304 37.37 -10.14 2.86
N TRP A 305 36.86 -9.02 2.38
CA TRP A 305 36.40 -8.86 1.02
C TRP A 305 36.78 -7.48 0.49
N ASP A 306 37.45 -7.47 -0.66
CA ASP A 306 37.77 -6.25 -1.40
C ASP A 306 36.59 -5.93 -2.35
N ALA A 307 35.83 -4.90 -2.01
CA ALA A 307 34.71 -4.44 -2.81
C ALA A 307 35.19 -3.79 -4.12
N PRO A 308 34.35 -3.77 -5.19
CA PRO A 308 34.74 -3.22 -6.49
C PRO A 308 35.13 -1.74 -6.48
N ASP A 309 34.69 -0.98 -5.49
CA ASP A 309 35.02 0.43 -5.28
C ASP A 309 36.38 0.64 -4.58
N GLY A 310 37.10 -0.44 -4.27
CA GLY A 310 38.37 -0.43 -3.54
C GLY A 310 38.23 -0.43 -2.01
N THR A 311 37.00 -0.47 -1.51
CA THR A 311 36.72 -0.54 -0.07
C THR A 311 36.96 -1.95 0.46
N ARG A 312 37.60 -2.09 1.63
CA ARG A 312 37.83 -3.40 2.25
C ARG A 312 36.89 -3.63 3.43
N TRP A 313 36.10 -4.69 3.33
CA TRP A 313 35.20 -5.17 4.37
C TRP A 313 35.81 -6.34 5.12
N TYR A 314 35.44 -6.48 6.40
CA TYR A 314 35.90 -7.57 7.26
C TYR A 314 34.71 -8.25 7.92
N ARG A 315 34.73 -9.58 7.99
CA ARG A 315 33.73 -10.37 8.72
C ARG A 315 34.28 -10.79 10.06
N ILE A 316 33.47 -10.62 11.11
CA ILE A 316 33.86 -10.85 12.51
C ILE A 316 32.83 -11.71 13.24
N HIS A 317 33.25 -12.39 14.29
CA HIS A 317 32.33 -12.97 15.27
C HIS A 317 31.91 -11.87 16.26
N SER A 318 30.65 -11.45 16.23
CA SER A 318 30.10 -10.44 17.14
C SER A 318 29.24 -11.07 18.25
N TRP A 319 28.74 -10.25 19.19
CA TRP A 319 27.78 -10.72 20.21
C TRP A 319 26.45 -11.20 19.60
N ASN A 320 26.17 -10.83 18.36
CA ASN A 320 24.90 -11.09 17.69
C ASN A 320 25.05 -12.05 16.51
N GLY A 321 26.20 -12.73 16.39
CA GLY A 321 26.53 -13.60 15.26
C GLY A 321 27.56 -13.00 14.30
N ASP A 322 27.72 -13.63 13.15
CA ASP A 322 28.76 -13.29 12.18
C ASP A 322 28.32 -12.13 11.29
N LEU A 323 29.04 -11.02 11.35
CA LEU A 323 28.66 -9.77 10.70
C LEU A 323 29.83 -9.13 9.98
N TRP A 324 29.51 -8.35 8.95
CA TRP A 324 30.46 -7.55 8.20
C TRP A 324 30.60 -6.16 8.80
N ILE A 325 31.83 -5.65 8.83
CA ILE A 325 32.17 -4.30 9.23
C ILE A 325 33.01 -3.64 8.15
N LEU A 326 32.83 -2.32 8.05
CA LEU A 326 33.69 -1.45 7.29
C LEU A 326 34.48 -0.57 8.27
N PRO A 327 35.74 -0.89 8.58
CA PRO A 327 36.56 -0.08 9.46
C PRO A 327 36.81 1.28 8.81
N ASP A 328 36.54 2.33 9.56
CA ASP A 328 37.00 3.66 9.17
C ASP A 328 38.51 3.77 9.47
N HIS A 329 39.31 3.94 8.43
CA HIS A 329 40.76 4.19 8.55
C HIS A 329 41.08 5.64 8.91
#